data_AF-A0A3Q7FHA7-F1
#
_entry.id   AF-A0A3Q7FHA7-F1
#
_cell.length_a   1.000
_cell.length_b   1.000
_cell.length_c   1.000
_cell.angle_alpha   90.00
_cell.angle_beta   90.00
_cell.angle_gamma   90.00
#
_symmetry.space_group_name_H-M   'P 1'
#
loop_
_entity.id
_entity.type
_entity.pdbx_description
1 polymer ?
#
loop_
_entity_poly.entity_id
_entity_poly.type
_entity_poly.pdbx_seq_one_letter_code
_entity_poly.pdbx_strand_id
1 'polypeptide(L)'
;MQTIVSDDEIQVSTPVLNVQDDDHVCMHDDTDSVTRHSVDHTLEEPNMNPSSVVQEPTMGTTIGKRQSTRTSRPPLWQKDFVTSTKSRSKSNCLYSLGDRIEFARNTKGILMHQRKYALEIISNLGLGGSKTIATPVEINIKLTTIVFDKHTGSSTDPLLSGIGAYQRLVGRLIYLTITRPDLSYAVQSLSQFMNAPKRSHMDVAVRVVRYIKQNLGSGILLAAQSSDSLQAYCDVDWGSCLDTRKSITGYMVIFGDSLLSWKSKKQFTVSRSSAEAEYRSMASTVAEVTWIIGLFRELDIPIALPIALGSNLVVTTTPKMEEVSGIGAFFHMILGHVMILH
;
A
#
# COMPACT_ATOMS: atom_id res chain seq x y z
N MET A 1 -31.96 51.62 36.28
CA MET A 1 -31.13 52.84 36.16
C MET A 1 -29.89 52.44 35.37
N GLN A 2 -29.85 52.50 34.04
CA GLN A 2 -29.66 53.70 33.18
C GLN A 2 -28.42 54.51 33.61
N THR A 3 -27.42 54.90 32.81
CA THR A 3 -27.09 54.83 31.35
C THR A 3 -25.63 55.34 31.20
N ILE A 4 -25.13 55.42 29.95
CA ILE A 4 -23.97 56.16 29.37
C ILE A 4 -22.74 55.26 29.13
N VAL A 5 -22.53 54.65 27.94
CA VAL A 5 -22.21 55.17 26.58
C VAL A 5 -20.88 55.93 26.52
N SER A 6 -19.90 55.36 25.81
CA SER A 6 -19.00 56.08 24.87
C SER A 6 -18.32 55.05 23.95
N ASP A 7 -18.49 55.28 22.66
CA ASP A 7 -17.91 54.59 21.52
C ASP A 7 -16.39 54.78 21.42
N ASP A 8 -15.69 53.79 20.87
CA ASP A 8 -14.44 54.02 20.12
C ASP A 8 -14.34 52.98 18.99
N GLU A 9 -14.74 53.40 17.79
CA GLU A 9 -14.37 52.80 16.51
C GLU A 9 -12.89 53.10 16.22
N ILE A 10 -12.06 52.08 16.02
CA ILE A 10 -10.78 52.25 15.30
C ILE A 10 -10.55 51.08 14.32
N GLN A 11 -10.87 51.39 13.06
CA GLN A 11 -10.10 51.19 11.81
C GLN A 11 -9.51 49.80 11.50
N VAL A 12 -10.12 49.20 10.46
CA VAL A 12 -9.58 48.13 9.62
C VAL A 12 -8.37 48.66 8.84
N SER A 13 -7.18 48.06 9.02
CA SER A 13 -6.02 48.29 8.16
C SER A 13 -5.66 47.04 7.37
N THR A 14 -5.99 47.03 6.08
CA THR A 14 -5.46 46.13 5.06
C THR A 14 -3.97 46.41 4.82
N PRO A 15 -3.07 45.41 4.78
CA PRO A 15 -1.72 45.62 4.29
C PRO A 15 -1.71 45.69 2.76
N VAL A 16 -1.42 46.89 2.27
CA VAL A 16 -1.10 47.21 0.87
C VAL A 16 0.26 46.58 0.52
N LEU A 17 0.29 45.86 -0.60
CA LEU A 17 1.49 45.42 -1.30
C LEU A 17 2.34 46.64 -1.68
N ASN A 18 3.58 46.71 -1.18
CA ASN A 18 4.57 47.63 -1.71
C ASN A 18 5.60 46.81 -2.50
N VAL A 19 5.52 46.95 -3.82
CA VAL A 19 6.45 46.44 -4.81
C VAL A 19 7.66 47.37 -4.82
N GLN A 20 8.86 46.80 -4.70
CA GLN A 20 10.10 47.46 -5.12
C GLN A 20 10.77 46.57 -6.17
N ASP A 21 11.10 47.22 -7.27
CA ASP A 21 11.58 46.69 -8.53
C ASP A 21 13.02 46.15 -8.49
N ASP A 22 13.32 45.44 -9.58
CA ASP A 22 14.61 45.12 -10.18
C ASP A 22 15.35 43.85 -9.73
N ASP A 23 15.08 42.76 -10.46
CA ASP A 23 16.13 42.10 -11.26
C ASP A 23 15.50 41.39 -12.48
N HIS A 24 15.83 41.91 -13.67
CA HIS A 24 15.34 41.48 -14.98
C HIS A 24 15.86 40.09 -15.41
N VAL A 25 14.97 39.19 -15.82
CA VAL A 25 15.27 38.13 -16.81
C VAL A 25 14.11 38.04 -17.79
N CYS A 26 14.34 38.49 -19.02
CA CYS A 26 13.39 38.51 -20.12
C CYS A 26 13.11 37.09 -20.64
N MET A 27 11.84 36.71 -20.70
CA MET A 27 11.31 35.69 -21.61
C MET A 27 10.70 36.43 -22.80
N HIS A 28 11.20 36.17 -24.02
CA HIS A 28 10.54 36.58 -25.25
C HIS A 28 9.65 35.44 -25.75
N ASP A 29 8.34 35.66 -25.75
CA ASP A 29 7.40 34.98 -26.64
C ASP A 29 6.92 36.04 -27.66
N ASP A 30 7.27 35.85 -28.93
CA ASP A 30 6.68 36.58 -30.04
C ASP A 30 5.84 35.60 -30.88
N THR A 31 4.53 35.78 -30.80
CA THR A 31 3.57 35.30 -31.81
C THR A 31 3.25 36.43 -32.80
N ASP A 32 3.18 36.01 -34.07
CA ASP A 32 2.43 36.55 -35.22
C ASP A 32 2.99 37.73 -36.04
N SER A 33 3.26 37.49 -37.34
CA SER A 33 2.32 37.87 -38.41
C SER A 33 2.82 37.59 -39.87
N VAL A 34 1.97 36.84 -40.62
CA VAL A 34 1.42 37.09 -41.99
C VAL A 34 2.40 37.26 -43.18
N THR A 35 2.31 36.51 -44.30
CA THR A 35 1.34 36.76 -45.40
C THR A 35 1.15 35.58 -46.38
N ARG A 36 -0.07 35.57 -46.95
CA ARG A 36 -0.82 34.65 -47.82
C ARG A 36 -0.19 34.25 -49.16
N HIS A 37 -0.53 33.04 -49.63
CA HIS A 37 -1.08 32.85 -50.98
C HIS A 37 -2.15 31.72 -51.04
N SER A 38 -3.34 32.14 -51.48
CA SER A 38 -4.49 31.46 -52.13
C SER A 38 -4.15 30.29 -53.08
N VAL A 39 -4.98 29.33 -53.50
CA VAL A 39 -6.41 28.97 -53.34
C VAL A 39 -6.63 27.58 -54.02
N ASP A 40 -7.50 26.77 -53.41
CA ASP A 40 -8.46 25.76 -53.91
C ASP A 40 -8.19 24.40 -54.62
N HIS A 41 -9.15 23.53 -54.26
CA HIS A 41 -9.90 22.50 -55.01
C HIS A 41 -9.45 21.02 -55.06
N THR A 42 -10.05 20.26 -54.13
CA THR A 42 -10.93 19.06 -54.30
C THR A 42 -10.57 17.85 -55.19
N LEU A 43 -10.78 16.66 -54.55
CA LEU A 43 -11.32 15.37 -55.04
C LEU A 43 -10.39 14.16 -55.29
N GLU A 44 -10.91 13.02 -54.82
CA GLU A 44 -10.72 11.60 -55.18
C GLU A 44 -9.66 10.73 -54.47
N GLU A 45 -10.17 9.67 -53.80
CA GLU A 45 -9.45 8.44 -53.48
C GLU A 45 -9.11 7.65 -54.75
N PRO A 46 -8.05 6.81 -54.73
CA PRO A 46 -8.06 5.60 -55.54
C PRO A 46 -7.88 4.33 -54.71
N ASN A 47 -8.92 3.52 -54.82
CA ASN A 47 -8.99 2.07 -54.72
C ASN A 47 -7.81 1.35 -55.41
N MET A 48 -7.22 0.32 -54.78
CA MET A 48 -6.43 -0.71 -55.48
C MET A 48 -6.79 -2.10 -54.95
N ASN A 49 -7.26 -2.93 -55.87
CA ASN A 49 -7.54 -4.35 -55.68
C ASN A 49 -6.41 -5.20 -56.34
N PRO A 50 -6.39 -6.53 -56.19
CA PRO A 50 -5.23 -7.30 -55.76
C PRO A 50 -4.55 -8.04 -56.92
N SER A 51 -3.28 -8.44 -56.76
CA SER A 51 -2.67 -9.68 -57.27
C SER A 51 -1.15 -9.53 -57.37
N SER A 52 -0.42 -10.18 -56.45
CA SER A 52 0.86 -10.81 -56.79
C SER A 52 1.22 -11.81 -55.70
N VAL A 53 1.06 -13.08 -56.06
CA VAL A 53 1.58 -14.25 -55.35
C VAL A 53 3.10 -14.19 -55.41
N VAL A 54 3.77 -14.24 -54.25
CA VAL A 54 5.21 -14.57 -54.15
C VAL A 54 5.37 -15.63 -53.06
N GLN A 55 6.03 -16.72 -53.46
CA GLN A 55 6.24 -17.97 -52.72
C GLN A 55 7.18 -17.82 -51.52
N GLU A 56 6.94 -18.64 -50.49
CA GLU A 56 7.83 -18.84 -49.34
C GLU A 56 9.20 -19.44 -49.73
N PRO A 57 10.29 -19.05 -49.04
CA PRO A 57 11.44 -19.93 -48.86
C PRO A 57 11.45 -20.51 -47.43
N THR A 58 11.38 -21.83 -47.36
CA THR A 58 11.67 -22.64 -46.17
C THR A 58 13.13 -22.46 -45.75
N MET A 59 13.39 -21.96 -44.53
CA MET A 59 14.72 -22.00 -43.90
C MET A 59 14.60 -22.12 -42.37
N GLY A 60 15.05 -23.27 -41.86
CA GLY A 60 15.92 -23.33 -40.69
C GLY A 60 15.37 -22.89 -39.33
N THR A 61 14.89 -23.85 -38.56
CA THR A 61 14.72 -23.78 -37.11
C THR A 61 15.97 -23.28 -36.40
N THR A 62 15.97 -22.05 -35.90
CA THR A 62 16.63 -21.71 -34.63
C THR A 62 15.94 -20.50 -34.01
N ILE A 63 14.92 -20.75 -33.18
CA ILE A 63 14.36 -19.70 -32.31
C ILE A 63 15.44 -19.38 -31.27
N GLY A 64 16.20 -18.33 -31.52
CA GLY A 64 17.09 -17.74 -30.52
C GLY A 64 16.25 -17.27 -29.34
N LYS A 65 16.26 -18.04 -28.23
CA LYS A 65 15.71 -17.60 -26.96
C LYS A 65 16.38 -16.28 -26.60
N ARG A 66 15.62 -15.18 -26.63
CA ARG A 66 16.02 -13.93 -25.97
C ARG A 66 16.14 -14.21 -24.48
N GLN A 67 17.35 -14.51 -24.02
CA GLN A 67 17.67 -14.53 -22.60
C GLN A 67 17.72 -13.09 -22.10
N SER A 68 16.89 -12.79 -21.11
CA SER A 68 17.00 -11.56 -20.34
C SER A 68 18.38 -11.50 -19.68
N THR A 69 19.14 -10.46 -19.98
CA THR A 69 20.41 -10.15 -19.28
C THR A 69 20.18 -9.47 -17.92
N ARG A 70 18.91 -9.33 -17.48
CA ARG A 70 18.59 -8.80 -16.16
C ARG A 70 18.88 -9.89 -15.13
N THR A 71 20.03 -9.80 -14.49
CA THR A 71 20.27 -10.46 -13.21
C THR A 71 19.34 -9.84 -12.18
N SER A 72 18.11 -10.36 -12.06
CA SER A 72 17.31 -10.14 -10.86
C SER A 72 17.99 -10.92 -9.75
N ARG A 73 18.99 -10.29 -9.12
CA ARG A 73 19.43 -10.77 -7.82
C ARG A 73 18.17 -10.79 -6.95
N PRO A 74 17.75 -11.95 -6.41
CA PRO A 74 16.65 -11.96 -5.48
C PRO A 74 17.02 -10.99 -4.35
N PRO A 75 16.07 -10.21 -3.81
CA PRO A 75 16.38 -9.31 -2.72
C PRO A 75 17.01 -10.12 -1.59
N LEU A 76 18.05 -9.57 -0.95
CA LEU A 76 18.98 -10.28 -0.06
C LEU A 76 18.30 -11.20 0.97
N TRP A 77 17.08 -10.86 1.39
CA TRP A 77 16.29 -11.62 2.34
C TRP A 77 15.77 -12.96 1.80
N GLN A 78 15.54 -13.13 0.49
CA GLN A 78 14.85 -14.30 -0.06
C GLN A 78 15.65 -15.61 0.05
N LYS A 79 16.99 -15.54 0.17
CA LYS A 79 17.83 -16.73 0.38
C LYS A 79 17.67 -17.34 1.78
N ASP A 80 17.08 -16.59 2.72
CA ASP A 80 16.92 -17.04 4.11
C ASP A 80 15.59 -17.78 4.36
N PHE A 81 14.67 -17.84 3.38
CA PHE A 81 13.30 -18.35 3.58
C PHE A 81 13.07 -19.80 3.15
N VAL A 82 14.04 -20.46 2.52
CA VAL A 82 13.95 -21.90 2.23
C VAL A 82 14.87 -22.63 3.19
N THR A 83 14.35 -23.14 4.30
CA THR A 83 15.06 -24.14 5.10
C THR A 83 14.33 -25.48 5.04
N SER A 84 15.03 -26.45 4.46
CA SER A 84 14.81 -27.87 4.68
C SER A 84 14.72 -28.14 6.18
N THR A 85 13.71 -28.91 6.57
CA THR A 85 13.46 -29.33 7.95
C THR A 85 14.61 -30.20 8.45
N LYS A 86 15.54 -29.58 9.18
CA LYS A 86 16.23 -30.11 10.37
C LYS A 86 17.33 -29.12 10.76
N SER A 87 17.23 -28.52 11.94
CA SER A 87 18.36 -27.83 12.54
C SER A 87 18.53 -28.22 14.00
N ARG A 88 19.51 -29.08 14.23
CA ARG A 88 20.16 -29.29 15.52
C ARG A 88 21.55 -28.67 15.38
N SER A 89 21.66 -27.36 15.59
CA SER A 89 22.92 -26.66 15.83
C SER A 89 22.63 -25.27 16.40
N LYS A 90 23.02 -25.07 17.67
CA LYS A 90 23.03 -23.76 18.32
C LYS A 90 24.17 -22.93 17.74
N SER A 91 23.95 -22.26 16.62
CA SER A 91 24.72 -21.07 16.27
C SER A 91 24.11 -19.88 17.01
N ASN A 92 24.96 -18.99 17.55
CA ASN A 92 24.58 -17.79 18.31
C ASN A 92 23.87 -16.75 17.41
N CYS A 93 22.73 -17.10 16.84
CA CYS A 93 21.78 -16.14 16.31
C CYS A 93 20.90 -15.70 17.47
N LEU A 94 21.02 -14.43 17.90
CA LEU A 94 20.20 -13.87 18.98
C LEU A 94 18.69 -13.85 18.61
N TYR A 95 18.34 -14.04 17.33
CA TYR A 95 16.96 -14.05 16.82
C TYR A 95 16.80 -15.01 15.62
N SER A 96 16.65 -16.31 15.83
CA SER A 96 16.17 -17.18 14.76
C SER A 96 14.74 -16.79 14.38
N LEU A 97 14.52 -16.41 13.12
CA LEU A 97 13.19 -16.06 12.57
C LEU A 97 12.44 -17.31 12.10
N GLY A 98 13.14 -18.38 11.72
CA GLY A 98 12.54 -19.62 11.23
C GLY A 98 11.63 -20.33 12.25
N ASP A 99 11.89 -20.20 13.55
CA ASP A 99 11.10 -20.84 14.61
C ASP A 99 9.91 -19.97 15.10
N ARG A 100 9.61 -18.87 14.40
CA ARG A 100 8.62 -17.88 14.87
C ARG A 100 7.26 -17.95 14.18
N ILE A 101 7.15 -18.70 13.08
CA ILE A 101 5.88 -18.99 12.40
C ILE A 101 5.43 -20.40 12.81
N GLU A 102 4.23 -20.48 13.35
CA GLU A 102 3.60 -21.70 13.86
C GLU A 102 2.47 -22.12 12.91
N PHE A 103 2.37 -23.42 12.66
CA PHE A 103 1.35 -24.01 11.81
C PHE A 103 0.44 -24.91 12.64
N ALA A 104 -0.85 -24.59 12.67
CA ALA A 104 -1.88 -25.43 13.27
C ALA A 104 -2.72 -26.04 12.14
N ARG A 105 -2.91 -27.37 12.16
CA ARG A 105 -3.70 -28.08 11.14
C ARG A 105 -5.04 -28.48 11.74
N ASN A 106 -6.12 -28.25 10.99
CA ASN A 106 -7.45 -28.76 11.31
C ASN A 106 -8.15 -29.24 10.03
N THR A 107 -9.42 -29.66 10.15
CA THR A 107 -10.22 -30.11 9.00
C THR A 107 -10.53 -29.01 8.00
N LYS A 108 -10.46 -27.73 8.40
CA LYS A 108 -10.71 -26.58 7.54
C LYS A 108 -9.48 -26.15 6.74
N GLY A 109 -8.27 -26.46 7.23
CA GLY A 109 -7.04 -26.04 6.58
C GLY A 109 -5.82 -26.00 7.50
N ILE A 110 -4.82 -25.26 7.06
CA ILE A 110 -3.58 -24.99 7.79
C ILE A 110 -3.59 -23.51 8.19
N LEU A 111 -3.68 -23.25 9.50
CA LEU A 111 -3.55 -21.93 10.07
C LEU A 111 -2.07 -21.60 10.29
N MET A 112 -1.58 -20.59 9.58
CA MET A 112 -0.24 -20.02 9.74
C MET A 112 -0.32 -18.79 10.64
N HIS A 113 0.31 -18.82 11.81
CA HIS A 113 0.20 -17.75 12.82
C HIS A 113 1.52 -17.54 13.57
N GLN A 114 1.62 -16.47 14.35
CA GLN A 114 2.85 -16.08 15.06
C GLN A 114 2.56 -15.76 16.55
N ARG A 115 1.81 -16.64 17.23
CA ARG A 115 1.31 -16.38 18.60
C ARG A 115 2.44 -16.15 19.61
N LYS A 116 3.43 -17.03 19.63
CA LYS A 116 4.60 -16.90 20.53
C LYS A 116 5.35 -15.58 20.29
N TYR A 117 5.46 -15.17 19.03
CA TYR A 117 6.12 -13.91 18.67
C TYR A 117 5.33 -12.69 19.12
N ALA A 118 4.01 -12.68 18.91
CA ALA A 118 3.13 -11.62 19.40
C ALA A 118 3.19 -11.48 20.93
N LEU A 119 3.21 -12.59 21.66
CA LEU A 119 3.40 -12.61 23.12
C LEU A 119 4.74 -11.99 23.55
N GLU A 120 5.83 -12.30 22.84
CA GLU A 120 7.13 -11.72 23.10
C GLU A 120 7.17 -10.20 22.82
N ILE A 121 6.43 -9.71 21.80
CA ILE A 121 6.29 -8.27 21.55
C ILE A 121 5.62 -7.59 22.75
N ILE A 122 4.52 -8.16 23.24
CA ILE A 122 3.76 -7.63 24.38
C ILE A 122 4.57 -7.67 25.67
N SER A 123 5.28 -8.78 25.92
CA SER A 123 6.13 -8.95 27.10
C SER A 123 7.26 -7.93 27.13
N ASN A 124 7.94 -7.70 25.99
CA ASN A 124 9.06 -6.76 25.92
C ASN A 124 8.65 -5.31 26.15
N LEU A 125 7.38 -4.96 25.93
CA LEU A 125 6.83 -3.63 26.22
C LEU A 125 6.13 -3.56 27.59
N GLY A 126 6.09 -4.65 28.37
CA GLY A 126 5.38 -4.67 29.64
C GLY A 126 3.86 -4.52 29.52
N LEU A 127 3.28 -4.82 28.37
CA LEU A 127 1.85 -4.58 28.08
C LEU A 127 0.93 -5.74 28.50
N GLY A 128 1.46 -6.73 29.22
CA GLY A 128 0.72 -7.90 29.70
C GLY A 128 -0.54 -7.55 30.52
N GLY A 129 -0.48 -6.49 31.32
CA GLY A 129 -1.64 -5.98 32.11
C GLY A 129 -2.47 -4.89 31.43
N SER A 130 -2.10 -4.43 30.23
CA SER A 130 -2.76 -3.28 29.58
C SER A 130 -4.15 -3.61 29.00
N LYS A 131 -5.03 -2.61 28.83
CA LYS A 131 -6.32 -2.81 28.12
C LYS A 131 -6.09 -3.05 26.63
N THR A 132 -6.91 -3.93 26.05
CA THR A 132 -6.94 -4.18 24.59
C THR A 132 -7.65 -3.04 23.86
N ILE A 133 -7.41 -2.93 22.56
CA ILE A 133 -8.02 -1.91 21.68
C ILE A 133 -8.57 -2.62 20.44
N ALA A 134 -9.74 -2.20 19.96
CA ALA A 134 -10.45 -2.85 18.85
C ALA A 134 -9.90 -2.51 17.46
N THR A 135 -9.19 -1.39 17.30
CA THR A 135 -8.63 -0.98 16.00
C THR A 135 -7.13 -0.69 16.09
N PRO A 136 -6.34 -1.08 15.08
CA PRO A 136 -4.89 -0.87 15.09
C PRO A 136 -4.50 0.61 15.03
N VAL A 137 -5.31 1.44 14.36
CA VAL A 137 -5.13 2.90 14.24
C VAL A 137 -6.48 3.59 14.48
N GLU A 138 -6.47 4.80 15.03
CA GLU A 138 -7.68 5.62 15.11
C GLU A 138 -8.04 6.18 13.74
N ILE A 139 -9.34 6.31 13.49
CA ILE A 139 -9.85 7.01 12.32
C ILE A 139 -9.38 8.48 12.45
N ASN A 140 -8.79 9.03 11.40
CA ASN A 140 -8.26 10.40 11.32
C ASN A 140 -6.99 10.70 12.14
N ILE A 141 -6.21 9.69 12.57
CA ILE A 141 -4.88 9.97 13.12
C ILE A 141 -3.99 10.61 12.04
N LYS A 142 -3.50 11.80 12.34
CA LYS A 142 -2.62 12.58 11.47
C LYS A 142 -1.19 12.50 12.00
N LEU A 143 -0.43 11.54 11.50
CA LEU A 143 1.01 11.46 11.77
C LEU A 143 1.73 12.40 10.81
N THR A 144 2.53 13.30 11.37
CA THR A 144 3.24 14.35 10.63
C THR A 144 4.74 14.24 10.86
N THR A 145 5.55 14.80 9.98
CA THR A 145 6.97 14.99 10.24
C THR A 145 7.24 16.29 10.98
N ILE A 146 8.42 16.38 11.60
CA ILE A 146 8.91 17.63 12.22
C ILE A 146 9.03 18.74 11.18
N VAL A 147 9.35 18.39 9.94
CA VAL A 147 9.44 19.36 8.84
C VAL A 147 8.05 19.96 8.61
N PHE A 148 7.03 19.12 8.50
CA PHE A 148 5.65 19.58 8.34
C PHE A 148 5.17 20.44 9.52
N ASP A 149 5.46 20.00 10.74
CA ASP A 149 5.13 20.71 11.97
C ASP A 149 5.74 22.12 12.02
N LYS A 150 7.01 22.25 11.61
CA LYS A 150 7.69 23.55 11.49
C LYS A 150 7.04 24.49 10.48
N HIS A 151 6.58 23.96 9.34
CA HIS A 151 5.92 24.79 8.32
C HIS A 151 4.50 25.19 8.72
N THR A 152 3.82 24.38 9.54
CA THR A 152 2.43 24.62 9.96
C THR A 152 2.31 25.32 11.31
N GLY A 153 3.43 25.58 12.00
CA GLY A 153 3.46 26.21 13.32
C GLY A 153 2.97 25.30 14.46
N SER A 154 2.80 24.00 14.22
CA SER A 154 2.33 23.05 15.22
C SER A 154 3.51 22.42 15.96
N SER A 155 3.82 22.89 17.18
CA SER A 155 4.99 22.42 17.95
C SER A 155 4.63 21.66 19.24
N THR A 156 3.54 20.88 19.22
CA THR A 156 3.04 20.20 20.41
C THR A 156 3.59 18.77 20.61
N ASP A 157 4.22 18.18 19.60
CA ASP A 157 4.68 16.78 19.61
C ASP A 157 6.21 16.68 19.49
N PRO A 158 6.92 16.37 20.59
CA PRO A 158 8.38 16.36 20.59
C PRO A 158 8.97 15.10 19.94
N LEU A 159 10.20 15.24 19.48
CA LEU A 159 11.04 14.13 19.04
C LEU A 159 11.19 13.04 20.12
N LEU A 160 11.22 11.79 19.68
CA LEU A 160 11.48 10.66 20.55
C LEU A 160 12.98 10.56 20.84
N SER A 161 13.37 10.58 22.13
CA SER A 161 14.76 10.45 22.55
C SER A 161 15.37 9.08 22.24
N GLY A 162 14.55 8.02 22.24
CA GLY A 162 14.96 6.64 22.01
C GLY A 162 14.59 6.09 20.63
N ILE A 163 15.18 6.61 19.55
CA ILE A 163 14.89 6.20 18.17
C ILE A 163 15.01 4.68 17.98
N GLY A 164 16.03 4.06 18.57
CA GLY A 164 16.26 2.61 18.47
C GLY A 164 15.12 1.76 19.05
N ALA A 165 14.42 2.23 20.08
CA ALA A 165 13.28 1.51 20.64
C ALA A 165 12.11 1.48 19.65
N TYR A 166 11.83 2.61 19.00
CA TYR A 166 10.82 2.71 17.95
C TYR A 166 11.18 1.84 16.74
N GLN A 167 12.41 1.94 16.23
CA GLN A 167 12.85 1.17 15.07
C GLN A 167 12.78 -0.35 15.32
N ARG A 168 13.20 -0.80 16.51
CA ARG A 168 13.09 -2.21 16.90
C ARG A 168 11.64 -2.65 16.97
N LEU A 169 10.76 -1.84 17.57
CA LEU A 169 9.34 -2.18 17.67
C LEU A 169 8.69 -2.26 16.28
N VAL A 170 8.86 -1.23 15.44
CA VAL A 170 8.29 -1.22 14.09
C VAL A 170 8.88 -2.35 13.24
N GLY A 171 10.18 -2.64 13.34
CA GLY A 171 10.80 -3.79 12.69
C GLY A 171 10.16 -5.13 13.08
N ARG A 172 9.82 -5.30 14.36
CA ARG A 172 9.10 -6.49 14.83
C ARG A 172 7.66 -6.53 14.31
N LEU A 173 6.99 -5.39 14.27
CA LEU A 173 5.64 -5.29 13.71
C LEU A 173 5.62 -5.60 12.21
N ILE A 174 6.64 -5.14 11.44
CA ILE A 174 6.82 -5.49 10.02
C ILE A 174 6.89 -7.00 9.86
N TYR A 175 7.69 -7.69 10.68
CA TYR A 175 7.77 -9.15 10.62
C TYR A 175 6.44 -9.84 10.97
N LEU A 176 5.65 -9.26 11.90
CA LEU A 176 4.33 -9.79 12.26
C LEU A 176 3.33 -9.67 11.10
N THR A 177 3.48 -8.69 10.20
CA THR A 177 2.58 -8.53 9.03
C THR A 177 2.61 -9.70 8.05
N ILE A 178 3.58 -10.62 8.17
CA ILE A 178 3.65 -11.87 7.39
C ILE A 178 2.46 -12.79 7.68
N THR A 179 1.93 -12.79 8.91
CA THR A 179 0.74 -13.57 9.27
C THR A 179 -0.46 -12.71 9.66
N ARG A 180 -0.25 -11.39 9.80
CA ARG A 180 -1.24 -10.41 10.25
C ARG A 180 -1.44 -9.30 9.21
N PRO A 181 -2.11 -9.61 8.08
CA PRO A 181 -2.42 -8.63 7.02
C PRO A 181 -3.24 -7.43 7.50
N ASP A 182 -4.03 -7.60 8.56
CA ASP A 182 -4.81 -6.53 9.20
C ASP A 182 -3.93 -5.42 9.78
N LEU A 183 -2.65 -5.69 10.06
CA LEU A 183 -1.69 -4.71 10.55
C LEU A 183 -0.99 -3.94 9.43
N SER A 184 -1.09 -4.38 8.17
CA SER A 184 -0.25 -3.88 7.07
C SER A 184 -0.35 -2.38 6.89
N TYR A 185 -1.56 -1.79 6.96
CA TYR A 185 -1.73 -0.35 6.85
C TYR A 185 -1.07 0.42 8.01
N ALA A 186 -1.35 0.00 9.24
CA ALA A 186 -0.81 0.65 10.44
C ALA A 186 0.71 0.65 10.46
N VAL A 187 1.30 -0.51 10.17
CA VAL A 187 2.74 -0.71 10.17
C VAL A 187 3.39 0.03 9.00
N GLN A 188 2.77 0.03 7.82
CA GLN A 188 3.22 0.82 6.68
C GLN A 188 3.28 2.31 7.03
N SER A 189 2.25 2.85 7.70
CA SER A 189 2.22 4.25 8.14
C SER A 189 3.32 4.56 9.14
N LEU A 190 3.51 3.71 10.17
CA LEU A 190 4.56 3.88 11.18
C LEU A 190 5.98 3.79 10.57
N SER A 191 6.18 2.90 9.59
CA SER A 191 7.49 2.69 8.95
C SER A 191 8.04 3.95 8.25
N GLN A 192 7.18 4.92 7.94
CA GLN A 192 7.59 6.17 7.28
C GLN A 192 8.43 7.07 8.20
N PHE A 193 8.32 6.89 9.51
CA PHE A 193 8.94 7.77 10.52
C PHE A 193 10.14 7.12 11.22
N MET A 194 10.76 6.11 10.61
CA MET A 194 11.88 5.37 11.21
C MET A 194 13.13 6.22 11.46
N ASN A 195 13.34 7.29 10.67
CA ASN A 195 14.53 8.14 10.78
C ASN A 195 14.44 9.15 11.93
N ALA A 196 13.27 9.76 12.09
CA ALA A 196 13.01 10.80 13.09
C ALA A 196 11.62 10.63 13.71
N PRO A 197 11.42 9.60 14.56
CA PRO A 197 10.14 9.36 15.19
C PRO A 197 9.82 10.42 16.27
N LYS A 198 8.54 10.75 16.42
CA LYS A 198 8.01 11.60 17.49
C LYS A 198 7.33 10.76 18.57
N ARG A 199 6.94 11.38 19.68
CA ARG A 199 6.20 10.68 20.75
C ARG A 199 4.88 10.13 20.24
N SER A 200 4.12 10.91 19.47
CA SER A 200 2.86 10.43 18.85
C SER A 200 3.05 9.14 18.03
N HIS A 201 4.16 9.02 17.30
CA HIS A 201 4.46 7.83 16.50
C HIS A 201 4.65 6.60 17.40
N MET A 202 5.37 6.77 18.52
CA MET A 202 5.55 5.71 19.50
C MET A 202 4.23 5.31 20.17
N ASP A 203 3.38 6.28 20.48
CA ASP A 203 2.06 6.02 21.09
C ASP A 203 1.17 5.20 20.16
N VAL A 204 1.18 5.50 18.85
CA VAL A 204 0.48 4.69 17.84
C VAL A 204 1.10 3.30 17.69
N ALA A 205 2.44 3.18 17.72
CA ALA A 205 3.08 1.86 17.70
C ALA A 205 2.69 1.00 18.93
N VAL A 206 2.59 1.61 20.12
CA VAL A 206 2.10 0.96 21.34
C VAL A 206 0.62 0.58 21.21
N ARG A 207 -0.20 1.44 20.59
CA ARG A 207 -1.61 1.13 20.29
C ARG A 207 -1.74 -0.13 19.43
N VAL A 208 -0.94 -0.26 18.37
CA VAL A 208 -0.93 -1.44 17.52
C VAL A 208 -0.64 -2.71 18.34
N VAL A 209 0.27 -2.65 19.32
CA VAL A 209 0.54 -3.78 20.21
C VAL A 209 -0.64 -4.10 21.13
N ARG A 210 -1.36 -3.09 21.62
CA ARG A 210 -2.60 -3.30 22.40
C ARG A 210 -3.72 -3.92 21.54
N TYR A 211 -3.75 -3.62 20.25
CA TYR A 211 -4.66 -4.27 19.30
C TYR A 211 -4.27 -5.74 19.06
N ILE A 212 -2.98 -6.04 18.83
CA ILE A 212 -2.48 -7.42 18.70
C ILE A 212 -2.86 -8.27 19.92
N LYS A 213 -2.83 -7.68 21.12
CA LYS A 213 -3.22 -8.36 22.36
C LYS A 213 -4.66 -8.88 22.35
N GLN A 214 -5.58 -8.23 21.64
CA GLN A 214 -6.98 -8.66 21.54
C GLN A 214 -7.09 -10.07 20.96
N ASN A 215 -6.29 -10.38 19.93
CA ASN A 215 -6.26 -11.70 19.33
C ASN A 215 -4.82 -12.09 18.93
N LEU A 216 -4.17 -12.83 19.83
CA LEU A 216 -2.80 -13.30 19.69
C LEU A 216 -2.66 -14.48 18.73
N GLY A 217 -3.75 -15.24 18.55
CA GLY A 217 -3.79 -16.44 17.70
C GLY A 217 -4.14 -16.15 16.25
N SER A 218 -4.51 -14.92 15.92
CA SER A 218 -4.83 -14.53 14.54
C SER A 218 -3.65 -14.81 13.62
N GLY A 219 -3.98 -15.34 12.45
CA GLY A 219 -3.04 -15.77 11.43
C GLY A 219 -3.78 -16.09 10.14
N ILE A 220 -3.07 -16.47 9.10
CA ILE A 220 -3.65 -16.73 7.78
C ILE A 220 -4.11 -18.19 7.71
N LEU A 221 -5.37 -18.40 7.36
CA LEU A 221 -5.90 -19.73 7.07
C LEU A 221 -5.64 -20.08 5.60
N LEU A 222 -4.91 -21.17 5.38
CA LEU A 222 -4.79 -21.82 4.08
C LEU A 222 -5.83 -22.94 4.04
N ALA A 223 -6.95 -22.70 3.36
CA ALA A 223 -8.08 -23.61 3.31
C ALA A 223 -7.69 -24.96 2.68
N ALA A 224 -8.26 -26.05 3.21
CA ALA A 224 -8.05 -27.40 2.66
C ALA A 224 -8.88 -27.66 1.40
N GLN A 225 -9.90 -26.84 1.13
CA GLN A 225 -10.78 -26.99 -0.01
C GLN A 225 -10.07 -26.57 -1.29
N SER A 226 -10.16 -27.41 -2.32
CA SER A 226 -9.72 -27.05 -3.66
C SER A 226 -10.66 -26.01 -4.25
N SER A 227 -10.10 -24.94 -4.80
CA SER A 227 -10.81 -23.96 -5.60
C SER A 227 -9.98 -23.64 -6.83
N ASP A 228 -10.62 -23.16 -7.87
CA ASP A 228 -10.00 -22.54 -9.06
C ASP A 228 -10.30 -21.02 -9.11
N SER A 229 -11.01 -20.50 -8.10
CA SER A 229 -11.43 -19.11 -8.05
C SER A 229 -10.31 -18.25 -7.48
N LEU A 230 -9.83 -17.30 -8.29
CA LEU A 230 -8.93 -16.24 -7.86
C LEU A 230 -9.70 -14.92 -7.85
N GLN A 231 -9.64 -14.19 -6.74
CA GLN A 231 -10.30 -12.90 -6.54
C GLN A 231 -9.29 -11.88 -6.04
N ALA A 232 -9.41 -10.64 -6.49
CA ALA A 232 -8.56 -9.57 -6.04
C ALA A 232 -9.39 -8.37 -5.59
N TYR A 233 -8.86 -7.67 -4.61
CA TYR A 233 -9.46 -6.52 -3.97
C TYR A 233 -8.41 -5.43 -3.90
N CYS A 234 -8.77 -4.20 -4.26
CA CYS A 234 -7.87 -3.07 -4.11
C CYS A 234 -8.61 -1.85 -3.58
N ASP A 235 -7.89 -1.08 -2.77
CA ASP A 235 -8.39 0.13 -2.15
C ASP A 235 -7.28 1.19 -2.18
N VAL A 236 -7.66 2.46 -2.09
CA VAL A 236 -6.72 3.58 -2.06
C VAL A 236 -7.15 4.62 -1.04
N ASP A 237 -6.20 5.06 -0.24
CA ASP A 237 -6.38 6.17 0.68
C ASP A 237 -5.72 7.42 0.07
N TRP A 238 -6.51 8.21 -0.67
CA TRP A 238 -6.02 9.32 -1.50
C TRP A 238 -5.45 10.47 -0.66
N GLY A 239 -4.21 10.85 -0.94
CA GLY A 239 -3.57 11.98 -0.29
C GLY A 239 -3.40 11.85 1.23
N SER A 240 -3.45 10.62 1.76
CA SER A 240 -3.41 10.33 3.20
C SER A 240 -2.10 10.71 3.89
N CYS A 241 -0.97 10.64 3.17
CA CYS A 241 0.30 11.12 3.70
C CYS A 241 0.31 12.65 3.70
N LEU A 242 0.13 13.30 4.85
CA LEU A 242 0.10 14.76 4.96
C LEU A 242 1.39 15.42 4.45
N ASP A 243 2.54 14.82 4.73
CA ASP A 243 3.84 15.38 4.36
C ASP A 243 4.07 15.43 2.85
N THR A 244 3.60 14.41 2.12
CA THR A 244 3.91 14.27 0.68
C THR A 244 2.69 14.34 -0.22
N ARG A 245 1.48 14.36 0.34
CA ARG A 245 0.19 14.21 -0.34
C ARG A 245 0.10 12.97 -1.24
N LYS A 246 0.98 11.99 -1.05
CA LYS A 246 0.94 10.71 -1.78
C LYS A 246 -0.12 9.81 -1.17
N SER A 247 -0.85 9.13 -2.04
CA SER A 247 -1.84 8.14 -1.64
C SER A 247 -1.18 6.86 -1.12
N ILE A 248 -1.90 6.10 -0.32
CA ILE A 248 -1.52 4.74 0.04
C ILE A 248 -2.40 3.81 -0.79
N THR A 249 -1.82 2.79 -1.39
CA THR A 249 -2.51 1.72 -2.12
C THR A 249 -2.53 0.47 -1.24
N GLY A 250 -3.70 -0.13 -1.10
CA GLY A 250 -3.90 -1.43 -0.48
C GLY A 250 -4.40 -2.43 -1.51
N TYR A 251 -3.90 -3.66 -1.47
CA TYR A 251 -4.51 -4.75 -2.23
C TYR A 251 -4.47 -6.06 -1.47
N MET A 252 -5.36 -6.96 -1.87
CA MET A 252 -5.44 -8.32 -1.37
C MET A 252 -5.85 -9.27 -2.49
N VAL A 253 -5.23 -10.45 -2.56
CA VAL A 253 -5.52 -11.50 -3.54
C VAL A 253 -5.86 -12.78 -2.78
N ILE A 254 -7.05 -13.31 -3.03
CA ILE A 254 -7.62 -14.48 -2.38
C ILE A 254 -7.79 -15.58 -3.43
N PHE A 255 -7.43 -16.80 -3.07
CA PHE A 255 -7.67 -18.01 -3.86
C PHE A 255 -8.54 -18.98 -3.09
N GLY A 256 -9.75 -19.24 -3.61
CA GLY A 256 -10.83 -19.84 -2.83
C GLY A 256 -11.07 -19.05 -1.55
N ASP A 257 -10.88 -19.71 -0.40
CA ASP A 257 -10.99 -19.11 0.93
C ASP A 257 -9.62 -18.75 1.55
N SER A 258 -8.53 -18.85 0.77
CA SER A 258 -7.16 -18.64 1.25
C SER A 258 -6.62 -17.28 0.80
N LEU A 259 -6.16 -16.48 1.76
CA LEU A 259 -5.41 -15.26 1.45
C LEU A 259 -4.00 -15.60 0.93
N LEU A 260 -3.69 -15.21 -0.31
CA LEU A 260 -2.40 -15.49 -0.94
C LEU A 260 -1.41 -14.33 -0.89
N SER A 261 -1.86 -13.14 -1.28
CA SER A 261 -1.00 -11.96 -1.37
C SER A 261 -1.74 -10.73 -0.86
N TRP A 262 -1.03 -9.87 -0.14
CA TRP A 262 -1.57 -8.61 0.36
C TRP A 262 -0.46 -7.59 0.49
N LYS A 263 -0.84 -6.32 0.42
CA LYS A 263 0.11 -5.23 0.59
C LYS A 263 -0.60 -3.93 0.95
N SER A 264 0.05 -3.12 1.78
CA SER A 264 -0.23 -1.70 1.91
C SER A 264 1.04 -0.93 1.58
N LYS A 265 0.97 0.03 0.65
CA LYS A 265 2.17 0.73 0.16
C LYS A 265 1.83 2.17 -0.22
N LYS A 266 2.68 3.11 0.21
CA LYS A 266 2.63 4.49 -0.28
C LYS A 266 2.98 4.55 -1.77
N GLN A 267 2.14 5.20 -2.57
CA GLN A 267 2.38 5.44 -3.98
C GLN A 267 3.65 6.28 -4.18
N PHE A 268 4.34 6.09 -5.32
CA PHE A 268 5.57 6.82 -5.60
C PHE A 268 5.31 8.27 -6.03
N THR A 269 4.23 8.49 -6.77
CA THR A 269 3.81 9.79 -7.31
C THR A 269 2.60 10.32 -6.53
N VAL A 270 2.44 11.64 -6.56
CA VAL A 270 1.22 12.29 -6.05
C VAL A 270 0.13 12.17 -7.11
N SER A 271 -1.06 11.74 -6.72
CA SER A 271 -2.23 11.70 -7.58
C SER A 271 -3.00 13.01 -7.47
N ARG A 272 -3.38 13.58 -8.61
CA ARG A 272 -4.11 14.84 -8.74
C ARG A 272 -5.61 14.65 -8.51
N SER A 273 -6.12 13.42 -8.60
CA SER A 273 -7.50 13.05 -8.27
C SER A 273 -7.57 11.71 -7.54
N SER A 274 -8.69 11.43 -6.88
CA SER A 274 -9.00 10.12 -6.30
C SER A 274 -9.04 9.04 -7.39
N ALA A 275 -9.71 9.30 -8.51
CA ALA A 275 -9.80 8.39 -9.66
C ALA A 275 -8.42 7.98 -10.21
N GLU A 276 -7.48 8.92 -10.30
CA GLU A 276 -6.10 8.62 -10.73
C GLU A 276 -5.38 7.74 -9.71
N ALA A 277 -5.60 7.98 -8.41
CA ALA A 277 -5.05 7.15 -7.34
C ALA A 277 -5.62 5.74 -7.35
N GLU A 278 -6.93 5.60 -7.60
CA GLU A 278 -7.63 4.32 -7.73
C GLU A 278 -7.11 3.54 -8.94
N TYR A 279 -6.96 4.19 -10.09
CA TYR A 279 -6.41 3.56 -11.29
C TYR A 279 -4.99 3.03 -11.07
N ARG A 280 -4.14 3.78 -10.35
CA ARG A 280 -2.81 3.29 -9.93
C ARG A 280 -2.88 2.10 -8.98
N SER A 281 -3.86 2.08 -8.08
CA SER A 281 -4.10 0.96 -7.17
C SER A 281 -4.50 -0.30 -7.94
N MET A 282 -5.44 -0.16 -8.88
CA MET A 282 -5.85 -1.24 -9.78
C MET A 282 -4.69 -1.74 -10.63
N ALA A 283 -3.91 -0.86 -11.26
CA ALA A 283 -2.76 -1.25 -12.08
C ALA A 283 -1.72 -2.06 -11.27
N SER A 284 -1.45 -1.65 -10.03
CA SER A 284 -0.55 -2.38 -9.12
C SER A 284 -1.10 -3.76 -8.75
N THR A 285 -2.41 -3.86 -8.53
CA THR A 285 -3.10 -5.11 -8.18
C THR A 285 -3.14 -6.07 -9.35
N VAL A 286 -3.47 -5.58 -10.56
CA VAL A 286 -3.48 -6.39 -11.78
C VAL A 286 -2.09 -6.93 -12.10
N ALA A 287 -1.02 -6.15 -11.87
CA ALA A 287 0.34 -6.62 -12.05
C ALA A 287 0.66 -7.81 -11.11
N GLU A 288 0.25 -7.74 -9.85
CA GLU A 288 0.41 -8.83 -8.88
C GLU A 288 -0.42 -10.06 -9.29
N VAL A 289 -1.69 -9.86 -9.65
CA VAL A 289 -2.58 -10.93 -10.11
C VAL A 289 -2.02 -11.63 -11.35
N THR A 290 -1.52 -10.86 -12.32
CA THR A 290 -0.90 -11.40 -13.54
C THR A 290 0.32 -12.27 -13.20
N TRP A 291 1.13 -11.83 -12.23
CA TRP A 291 2.27 -12.62 -11.75
C TRP A 291 1.81 -13.94 -11.09
N ILE A 292 0.76 -13.90 -10.24
CA ILE A 292 0.20 -15.10 -9.60
C ILE A 292 -0.38 -16.08 -10.64
N ILE A 293 -1.09 -15.59 -11.66
CA ILE A 293 -1.59 -16.44 -12.76
C ILE A 293 -0.44 -17.15 -13.48
N GLY A 294 0.65 -16.41 -13.76
CA GLY A 294 1.85 -16.98 -14.37
C GLY A 294 2.44 -18.09 -13.51
N LEU A 295 2.56 -17.87 -12.20
CA LEU A 295 3.03 -18.87 -11.25
C LEU A 295 2.13 -20.11 -11.22
N PHE A 296 0.80 -19.94 -11.21
CA PHE A 296 -0.12 -21.07 -11.16
C PHE A 296 -0.12 -21.88 -12.46
N ARG A 297 0.08 -21.21 -13.60
CA ARG A 297 0.29 -21.88 -14.88
C ARG A 297 1.55 -22.74 -14.88
N GLU A 298 2.64 -22.28 -14.27
CA GLU A 298 3.87 -23.08 -14.12
C GLU A 298 3.71 -24.27 -13.17
N LEU A 299 2.76 -24.19 -12.24
CA LEU A 299 2.43 -25.26 -11.28
C LEU A 299 1.31 -26.19 -11.77
N ASP A 300 0.86 -26.04 -13.02
CA ASP A 300 -0.27 -26.78 -13.60
C ASP A 300 -1.59 -26.67 -12.78
N ILE A 301 -1.80 -25.53 -12.12
CA ILE A 301 -3.02 -25.23 -11.35
C ILE A 301 -4.00 -24.44 -12.24
N PRO A 302 -5.20 -24.98 -12.54
CA PRO A 302 -6.19 -24.24 -13.31
C PRO A 302 -6.76 -23.07 -12.51
N ILE A 303 -6.92 -21.91 -13.16
CA ILE A 303 -7.60 -20.73 -12.62
C ILE A 303 -8.79 -20.39 -13.53
N ALA A 304 -9.96 -20.19 -12.93
CA ALA A 304 -11.13 -19.68 -13.63
C ALA A 304 -10.94 -18.21 -14.02
N LEU A 305 -11.16 -17.90 -15.32
CA LEU A 305 -11.15 -16.55 -15.86
C LEU A 305 -12.57 -16.14 -16.29
N PRO A 306 -12.95 -14.85 -16.23
CA PRO A 306 -12.14 -13.71 -15.77
C PRO A 306 -12.02 -13.64 -14.25
N ILE A 307 -10.95 -13.00 -13.77
CA ILE A 307 -10.73 -12.76 -12.33
C ILE A 307 -11.52 -11.54 -11.89
N ALA A 308 -12.30 -11.69 -10.82
CA ALA A 308 -13.02 -10.58 -10.21
C ALA A 308 -12.04 -9.63 -9.51
N LEU A 309 -12.08 -8.35 -9.88
CA LEU A 309 -11.35 -7.27 -9.21
C LEU A 309 -12.36 -6.34 -8.53
N GLY A 310 -12.44 -6.42 -7.20
CA GLY A 310 -13.18 -5.47 -6.38
C GLY A 310 -12.39 -4.18 -6.19
N SER A 311 -12.97 -3.04 -6.53
CA SER A 311 -12.42 -1.72 -6.24
C SER A 311 -13.57 -0.73 -6.01
N ASN A 312 -13.32 0.37 -5.30
CA ASN A 312 -14.34 1.41 -5.09
C ASN A 312 -14.73 2.12 -6.40
N LEU A 313 -13.88 2.10 -7.44
CA LEU A 313 -14.15 2.69 -8.75
C LEU A 313 -15.01 1.80 -9.66
N VAL A 314 -14.93 0.47 -9.47
CA VAL A 314 -15.63 -0.52 -10.29
C VAL A 314 -16.72 -1.15 -9.43
N VAL A 315 -17.92 -0.59 -9.50
CA VAL A 315 -19.14 -1.25 -9.01
C VAL A 315 -19.49 -2.37 -9.99
N THR A 316 -18.76 -3.48 -9.91
CA THR A 316 -19.29 -4.76 -10.40
C THR A 316 -20.14 -5.35 -9.28
N THR A 317 -21.41 -5.52 -9.61
CA THR A 317 -22.51 -6.03 -8.77
C THR A 317 -22.09 -7.17 -7.85
N THR A 318 -21.73 -6.85 -6.61
CA THR A 318 -21.79 -7.74 -5.46
C THR A 318 -22.50 -6.97 -4.33
N PRO A 319 -23.34 -7.64 -3.52
CA PRO A 319 -24.25 -6.93 -2.63
C PRO A 319 -23.49 -6.39 -1.42
N LYS A 320 -23.69 -5.10 -1.13
CA LYS A 320 -23.37 -4.42 0.13
C LYS A 320 -21.92 -4.61 0.63
N MET A 321 -20.97 -3.94 0.00
CA MET A 321 -19.89 -3.35 0.80
C MET A 321 -20.31 -1.92 1.11
N GLU A 322 -20.65 -1.65 2.37
CA GLU A 322 -20.79 -0.29 2.86
C GLU A 322 -19.51 0.48 2.58
N GLU A 323 -19.65 1.79 2.37
CA GLU A 323 -18.59 2.73 2.04
C GLU A 323 -17.56 2.81 3.18
N VAL A 324 -16.62 1.87 3.21
CA VAL A 324 -15.60 1.79 4.25
C VAL A 324 -14.49 2.79 3.92
N SER A 325 -14.42 3.86 4.72
CA SER A 325 -13.37 4.87 4.58
C SER A 325 -12.01 4.30 5.00
N GLY A 326 -11.15 4.06 4.01
CA GLY A 326 -9.71 3.85 4.17
C GLY A 326 -9.24 2.40 4.27
N ILE A 327 -8.03 2.19 3.78
CA ILE A 327 -7.39 0.87 3.59
C ILE A 327 -7.36 0.03 4.87
N GLY A 328 -7.14 0.64 6.04
CA GLY A 328 -7.08 -0.09 7.30
C GLY A 328 -8.41 -0.77 7.65
N ALA A 329 -9.52 -0.06 7.47
CA ALA A 329 -10.85 -0.61 7.71
C ALA A 329 -11.26 -1.59 6.59
N PHE A 330 -10.82 -1.34 5.35
CA PHE A 330 -10.98 -2.27 4.24
C PHE A 330 -10.35 -3.65 4.55
N PHE A 331 -9.06 -3.69 4.89
CA PHE A 331 -8.40 -4.95 5.27
C PHE A 331 -9.12 -5.63 6.44
N HIS A 332 -9.46 -4.89 7.49
CA HIS A 332 -10.15 -5.46 8.66
C HIS A 332 -11.51 -6.05 8.29
N MET A 333 -12.30 -5.38 7.44
CA MET A 333 -13.60 -5.87 7.01
C MET A 333 -13.48 -7.14 6.15
N ILE A 334 -12.60 -7.16 5.15
CA ILE A 334 -12.47 -8.34 4.28
C ILE A 334 -11.89 -9.52 5.05
N LEU A 335 -10.85 -9.30 5.85
CA LEU A 335 -10.27 -10.35 6.70
C LEU A 335 -11.26 -10.82 7.76
N GLY A 336 -12.09 -9.91 8.28
CA GLY A 336 -13.18 -10.25 9.19
C GLY A 336 -14.20 -11.19 8.57
N HIS A 337 -14.36 -11.23 7.25
CA HIS A 337 -15.23 -12.20 6.57
C HIS A 337 -14.49 -13.50 6.21
N VAL A 338 -13.21 -13.42 5.84
CA VAL A 338 -12.41 -14.56 5.33
C VAL A 338 -11.76 -15.37 6.46
N MET A 339 -11.41 -14.72 7.58
CA MET A 339 -10.61 -15.30 8.66
C MET A 339 -11.40 -15.57 9.95
N ILE A 340 -12.73 -15.74 9.91
CA ILE A 340 -13.47 -16.20 11.11
C ILE A 340 -13.21 -17.68 11.35
N LEU A 341 -12.15 -17.96 12.10
CA LEU A 341 -12.16 -19.03 13.09
C LEU A 341 -12.10 -18.37 14.47
N HIS A 342 -13.27 -18.30 15.10
CA HIS A 342 -13.38 -18.14 16.55
C HIS A 342 -13.02 -19.46 17.25
#